data_AF-A0AAC9Z651-F1
#
_entry.id   AF-A0AAC9Z651-F1
#
_cell.length_a   1.000
_cell.length_b   1.000
_cell.length_c   1.000
_cell.angle_alpha   90.00
_cell.angle_beta   90.00
_cell.angle_gamma   90.00
#
_symmetry.space_group_name_H-M   'P 1'
#
loop_
_entity.id
_entity.type
_entity.pdbx_description
1 polymer ?
#
loop_
_entity_poly.entity_id
_entity_poly.type
_entity_poly.pdbx_seq_one_letter_code
_entity_poly.pdbx_strand_id
1 'polypeptide(L)'
;MPKLNRFEWLKAVLQSADLNSSTKAVASALSVQFANDKTGQLNPSLKTLDEFLAGMSLATIKRCLKQLVEFGWLFRSEGRGAGNHTEYDFRAPAKIIPFRPKK
;
A
#
# COMPACT_ATOMS: atom_id res chain seq x y z
N MET A 1 -11.60 7.70 -10.44
CA MET A 1 -11.57 8.14 -9.04
C MET A 1 -10.36 9.05 -8.86
N PRO A 2 -10.45 10.17 -8.11
CA PRO A 2 -9.28 10.98 -7.81
C PRO A 2 -8.25 10.13 -7.04
N LYS A 3 -6.99 10.11 -7.51
CA LYS A 3 -5.92 9.38 -6.84
C LYS A 3 -5.51 10.13 -5.56
N LEU A 4 -5.36 9.37 -4.47
CA LEU A 4 -4.85 9.90 -3.20
C LEU A 4 -3.47 10.49 -3.40
N ASN A 5 -3.22 11.67 -2.81
CA ASN A 5 -1.87 12.22 -2.75
C ASN A 5 -1.02 11.30 -1.88
N ARG A 6 0.05 10.74 -2.47
CA ARG A 6 0.92 9.75 -1.82
C ARG A 6 1.60 10.27 -0.55
N PHE A 7 1.89 11.58 -0.46
CA PHE A 7 2.54 12.18 0.69
C PHE A 7 1.55 12.40 1.84
N GLU A 8 0.33 12.83 1.53
CA GLU A 8 -0.76 12.89 2.53
C GLU A 8 -1.13 11.49 3.02
N TRP A 9 -1.17 10.51 2.11
CA TRP A 9 -1.35 9.10 2.46
C TRP A 9 -0.24 8.62 3.40
N LEU A 10 1.03 8.90 3.08
CA LEU A 10 2.16 8.51 3.91
C LEU A 10 2.08 9.17 5.29
N LYS A 11 1.76 10.47 5.35
CA LYS A 11 1.57 11.19 6.62
C LYS A 11 0.54 10.51 7.51
N ALA A 12 -0.60 10.10 6.94
CA ALA A 12 -1.64 9.38 7.67
C ALA A 12 -1.16 7.99 8.15
N VAL A 13 -0.49 7.23 7.28
CA VAL A 13 0.07 5.91 7.62
C VAL A 13 1.10 6.00 8.76
N LEU A 14 1.97 7.01 8.73
CA LEU A 14 2.97 7.23 9.77
C LEU A 14 2.35 7.57 11.13
N GLN A 15 1.17 8.19 11.15
CA GLN A 15 0.41 8.50 12.36
C GLN A 15 -0.42 7.33 12.89
N SER A 16 -0.62 6.25 12.12
CA SER A 16 -1.37 5.08 12.57
C SER A 16 -0.63 4.34 13.69
N ALA A 17 -1.33 4.11 14.80
CA ALA A 17 -0.82 3.36 15.95
C ALA A 17 -0.83 1.83 15.72
N ASP A 18 -1.69 1.36 14.81
CA ASP A 18 -1.88 -0.07 14.51
C ASP A 18 -0.78 -0.65 13.61
N LEU A 19 0.13 0.20 13.12
CA LEU A 19 1.21 -0.18 12.22
C LEU A 19 2.57 -0.12 12.94
N ASN A 20 3.33 -1.21 12.84
CA ASN A 20 4.69 -1.26 13.37
C ASN A 20 5.69 -0.50 12.47
N SER A 21 6.89 -0.25 12.99
CA SER A 21 7.94 0.50 12.32
C SER A 21 8.35 -0.09 10.96
N SER A 22 8.41 -1.42 10.85
CA SER A 22 8.76 -2.10 9.58
C SER A 22 7.69 -1.87 8.52
N THR A 23 6.41 -1.93 8.90
CA THR A 23 5.29 -1.66 7.99
C THR A 23 5.28 -0.21 7.53
N LYS A 24 5.63 0.72 8.43
CA LYS A 24 5.82 2.14 8.08
C LYS A 24 7.01 2.36 7.14
N ALA A 25 8.12 1.63 7.30
CA ALA A 25 9.25 1.69 6.38
C ALA A 25 8.88 1.20 4.97
N VAL A 26 8.13 0.09 4.87
CA VAL A 26 7.59 -0.39 3.58
C VAL A 26 6.66 0.65 2.96
N ALA A 27 5.77 1.25 3.74
CA ALA A 27 4.88 2.30 3.24
C ALA A 27 5.64 3.54 2.73
N SER A 28 6.71 3.96 3.42
CA SER A 28 7.59 5.03 2.96
C SER A 28 8.23 4.70 1.62
N ALA A 29 8.75 3.48 1.45
CA ALA A 29 9.33 3.05 0.18
C ALA A 29 8.28 3.08 -0.95
N LEU A 30 7.08 2.54 -0.72
CA LEU A 30 6.01 2.57 -1.72
C LEU A 30 5.63 3.99 -2.14
N SER A 31 5.46 4.90 -1.17
CA SER A 31 5.03 6.27 -1.44
C SER A 31 6.12 7.14 -2.07
N VAL A 32 7.35 7.07 -1.56
CA VAL A 32 8.42 7.98 -1.99
C VAL A 32 9.15 7.46 -3.22
N GLN A 33 9.45 6.16 -3.27
CA GLN A 33 10.32 5.59 -4.30
C GLN A 33 9.57 5.01 -5.49
N PHE A 34 8.46 4.30 -5.24
CA PHE A 34 7.85 3.45 -6.27
C PHE A 34 6.56 4.02 -6.89
N ALA A 35 5.90 4.95 -6.21
CA ALA A 35 4.72 5.59 -6.77
C ALA A 35 5.09 6.53 -7.91
N ASN A 36 4.60 6.26 -9.11
CA ASN A 36 4.89 7.10 -10.28
C ASN A 36 4.28 8.51 -10.15
N ASP A 37 5.08 9.56 -10.35
CA ASP A 37 4.64 10.96 -10.22
C ASP A 37 3.51 11.36 -11.18
N LYS A 38 3.53 10.80 -12.40
CA LYS A 38 2.63 11.21 -13.50
C LYS A 38 1.38 10.37 -13.54
N THR A 39 1.54 9.05 -13.42
CA THR A 39 0.44 8.09 -13.57
C THR A 39 -0.14 7.67 -12.23
N GLY A 40 0.60 7.84 -11.13
CA GLY A 40 0.25 7.31 -9.81
C GLY A 40 0.14 5.79 -9.78
N GLN A 41 0.72 5.08 -10.76
CA GLN A 41 0.80 3.62 -10.75
C GLN A 41 1.83 3.17 -9.71
N LEU A 42 1.55 2.03 -9.09
CA LEU A 42 2.42 1.43 -8.09
C LEU A 42 2.43 -0.09 -8.31
N ASN A 43 3.48 -0.57 -8.95
CA ASN A 43 3.66 -1.97 -9.34
C ASN A 43 5.07 -2.52 -9.05
N PRO A 44 5.71 -2.21 -7.89
CA PRO A 44 6.99 -2.82 -7.56
C PRO A 44 6.82 -4.33 -7.37
N SER A 45 7.73 -5.10 -7.94
CA SER A 45 7.78 -6.54 -7.68
C SER A 45 8.27 -6.80 -6.25
N LEU A 46 7.96 -7.97 -5.69
CA LEU A 46 8.51 -8.35 -4.38
C LEU A 46 10.04 -8.38 -4.38
N LYS A 47 10.66 -8.78 -5.50
CA LYS A 47 12.12 -8.76 -5.67
C LYS A 47 12.66 -7.33 -5.62
N THR A 48 12.00 -6.39 -6.30
CA THR A 48 12.35 -4.97 -6.28
C THR A 48 12.26 -4.38 -4.88
N LEU A 49 11.24 -4.77 -4.11
CA LEU A 49 11.10 -4.35 -2.70
C LEU A 49 12.20 -4.94 -1.81
N ASP A 50 12.55 -6.21 -2.01
CA ASP A 50 13.60 -6.91 -1.27
C ASP A 50 14.99 -6.28 -1.51
N GLU A 51 15.30 -5.95 -2.77
CA GLU A 51 16.55 -5.28 -3.15
C GLU A 51 16.62 -3.85 -2.57
N PHE A 52 15.51 -3.11 -2.57
CA PHE A 52 15.49 -1.73 -2.06
C PHE A 52 15.49 -1.67 -0.53
N LEU A 53 14.75 -2.55 0.13
CA LEU A 53 14.64 -2.63 1.60
C LEU A 53 15.74 -3.54 2.18
N ALA A 54 16.98 -3.33 1.74
CA ALA A 54 18.13 -4.13 2.16
C ALA A 54 18.18 -4.29 3.69
N GLY A 55 18.25 -5.54 4.16
CA GLY A 55 18.19 -5.89 5.59
C GLY A 55 16.81 -6.30 6.10
N MET A 56 15.74 -6.16 5.30
CA MET A 56 14.42 -6.72 5.61
C MET A 56 14.21 -8.02 4.83
N SER A 57 13.79 -9.09 5.51
CA SER A 57 13.52 -10.37 4.83
C SER A 57 12.28 -10.27 3.94
N LEU A 58 12.27 -11.01 2.82
CA LEU A 58 11.10 -11.17 1.95
C LEU A 58 9.82 -11.58 2.73
N ALA A 59 9.96 -12.43 3.75
CA ALA A 59 8.85 -12.84 4.62
C ALA A 59 8.28 -11.65 5.41
N THR A 60 9.15 -10.79 5.94
CA THR A 60 8.77 -9.55 6.62
C THR A 60 8.08 -8.58 5.65
N ILE A 61 8.62 -8.40 4.44
CA ILE A 61 8.02 -7.52 3.43
C ILE A 61 6.60 -7.99 3.08
N LYS A 62 6.42 -9.29 2.81
CA LYS A 62 5.09 -9.87 2.55
C LYS A 62 4.12 -9.65 3.72
N ARG A 63 4.59 -9.81 4.96
CA ARG A 63 3.79 -9.56 6.17
C ARG A 63 3.40 -8.09 6.29
N CYS A 64 4.31 -7.16 6.05
CA CYS A 64 4.04 -5.72 6.09
C CYS A 64 3.03 -5.30 5.02
N LEU A 65 3.17 -5.80 3.78
CA LEU A 65 2.19 -5.56 2.72
C LEU A 65 0.81 -6.11 3.08
N LYS A 66 0.76 -7.33 3.62
CA LYS A 66 -0.49 -7.93 4.11
C LYS A 66 -1.13 -7.07 5.21
N GLN A 67 -0.32 -6.57 6.14
CA GLN A 67 -0.79 -5.69 7.21
C GLN A 67 -1.38 -4.38 6.65
N LEU A 68 -0.72 -3.74 5.68
CA LEU A 68 -1.27 -2.55 5.03
C LEU A 68 -2.62 -2.82 4.34
N VAL A 69 -2.79 -4.01 3.76
CA VAL A 69 -4.06 -4.43 3.15
C VAL A 69 -5.13 -4.67 4.21
N GLU A 70 -4.81 -5.41 5.27
CA GLU A 70 -5.74 -5.73 6.36
C GLU A 70 -6.25 -4.48 7.08
N PHE A 71 -5.39 -3.49 7.28
CA PHE A 71 -5.79 -2.20 7.88
C PHE A 71 -6.39 -1.20 6.88
N GLY A 72 -6.58 -1.59 5.61
CA GLY A 72 -7.25 -0.77 4.61
C GLY A 72 -6.44 0.41 4.08
N TRP A 73 -5.12 0.40 4.27
CA TRP A 73 -4.20 1.41 3.75
C TRP A 73 -3.76 1.13 2.31
N LEU A 74 -3.84 -0.13 1.89
CA LEU A 74 -3.39 -0.58 0.58
C LEU A 74 -4.43 -1.54 -0.01
N PHE A 75 -4.73 -1.37 -1.28
CA PHE A 75 -5.38 -2.42 -2.05
C PHE A 75 -4.31 -3.13 -2.88
N ARG A 76 -4.39 -4.46 -2.97
CA ARG A 76 -3.44 -5.29 -3.73
C ARG A 76 -4.22 -6.14 -4.72
N SER A 77 -3.95 -5.97 -6.00
CA SER A 77 -4.40 -6.89 -7.04
C SER A 77 -3.25 -7.78 -7.47
N GLU A 78 -3.47 -9.09 -7.43
CA GLU A 78 -2.53 -10.07 -7.97
C GLU A 78 -2.98 -10.43 -9.38
N GLY A 79 -2.26 -9.96 -10.40
CA GLY A 79 -2.51 -10.41 -11.75
C GLY A 79 -2.11 -11.89 -11.92
N ARG A 80 -2.98 -12.70 -12.54
CA ARG A 80 -2.72 -14.13 -12.83
C ARG A 80 -2.37 -14.32 -14.32
N GLY A 81 -1.21 -14.89 -14.64
CA GLY A 81 -0.80 -15.20 -16.02
C GLY A 81 0.45 -14.44 -16.50
N ALA A 82 0.93 -14.75 -17.71
CA ALA A 82 2.09 -14.08 -18.30
C ALA A 82 1.77 -12.61 -18.62
N GLY A 83 2.63 -11.68 -18.20
CA GLY A 83 2.44 -10.22 -18.38
C GLY A 83 1.66 -9.54 -17.26
N ASN A 84 1.05 -10.31 -16.36
CA ASN A 84 0.31 -9.80 -15.23
C ASN A 84 1.25 -9.53 -14.04
N HIS A 85 1.16 -8.32 -13.48
CA HIS A 85 1.99 -7.86 -12.37
C HIS A 85 1.14 -7.63 -11.13
N THR A 86 1.80 -7.58 -9.97
CA THR A 86 1.13 -7.12 -8.76
C THR A 86 0.99 -5.61 -8.84
N GLU A 87 -0.23 -5.12 -8.71
CA GLU A 87 -0.53 -3.70 -8.64
C GLU A 87 -1.06 -3.37 -7.24
N TYR A 88 -0.68 -2.19 -6.78
CA TYR A 88 -1.06 -1.66 -5.50
C TYR A 88 -1.75 -0.31 -5.69
N ASP A 89 -2.82 -0.07 -4.93
CA ASP A 89 -3.44 1.24 -4.86
C ASP A 89 -3.41 1.75 -3.43
N PHE A 90 -3.00 2.99 -3.24
CA PHE A 90 -3.15 3.67 -1.95
C PHE A 90 -4.63 3.84 -1.62
N ARG A 91 -4.98 3.51 -0.37
CA ARG A 91 -6.32 3.64 0.18
C ARG A 91 -6.26 4.41 1.49
N ALA A 92 -7.36 5.09 1.80
CA ALA A 92 -7.62 5.60 3.12
C ALA A 92 -8.64 4.65 3.78
N PRO A 93 -8.39 4.18 5.02
CA PRO A 93 -9.37 3.40 5.75
C PRO A 93 -10.67 4.20 5.86
N ALA A 94 -11.75 3.68 5.30
CA ALA A 94 -13.05 4.34 5.29
C ALA A 94 -14.02 3.53 6.14
N LYS A 95 -14.75 4.22 7.03
CA LYS A 95 -15.91 3.64 7.71
C LYS A 95 -17.06 3.57 6.72
N ILE A 96 -17.47 2.36 6.34
CA ILE A 96 -18.69 2.18 5.55
C ILE A 96 -19.88 2.52 6.45
N ILE A 97 -20.56 3.62 6.14
CA ILE A 97 -21.81 4.01 6.80
C ILE A 97 -22.95 3.56 5.88
N PRO A 98 -23.70 2.49 6.22
CA PRO A 98 -24.85 2.11 5.41
C PRO A 98 -25.87 3.25 5.45
N PHE A 99 -26.28 3.73 4.28
CA PHE A 99 -27.39 4.66 4.21
C PHE A 99 -28.65 3.92 4.66
N ARG A 100 -29.30 4.43 5.70
CA ARG A 100 -30.59 3.90 6.13
C ARG A 100 -31.59 4.18 4.99
N PRO A 101 -32.25 3.17 4.40
CA PRO A 101 -33.31 3.43 3.44
C PRO A 101 -34.39 4.28 4.12
N LYS A 102 -34.80 5.37 3.46
CA LYS A 102 -35.90 6.21 3.91
C LYS A 102 -37.16 5.34 3.83
N LYS A 103 -37.89 5.20 4.95
CA LYS A 103 -39.22 4.56 4.96
C LYS A 103 -40.21 5.36 4.14
#